data_AF-V4XUW6-F1
#
_entry.id   AF-V4XUW6-F1
#
_cell.length_a   1.000
_cell.length_b   1.000
_cell.length_c   1.000
_cell.angle_alpha   90.00
_cell.angle_beta   90.00
_cell.angle_gamma   90.00
#
_symmetry.space_group_name_H-M   'P 1'
#
loop_
_entity.id
_entity.type
_entity.pdbx_description
1 polymer ?
#
loop_
_entity_poly.entity_id
_entity_poly.type
_entity_poly.pdbx_seq_one_letter_code
_entity_poly.pdbx_strand_id
1 'polypeptide(L)'
;METEGEKDYKQLRDRLTAEQIFERIIVDADEEISRSPRELFFSALAAGFAITITVLLYVTVTTTTGKGSLLRAILYPLGFVYIIMGNYQLYTENTVPPVALIIERMASVPALLAMWVLILLGNLVGAAGGAAALAFGGVFSGAEQEMAISIASTGLKTGVIPLLFKGAFAGFIVAGVVWLDFSVRSSIARFALIYMAFLAIPLGNLYHVVVSSTEVMYLVFIGETTLVAGMVGFVLPVLVGNTLGGVVLVTITNYFQTPGYLEENPSRRLSVREWAASWNTGRNKQELFGER
;
A
#
# COMPACT_ATOMS: atom_id res chain seq x y z
N MET A 1 13.66 34.54 2.27
CA MET A 1 12.90 35.07 3.41
C MET A 1 11.55 35.47 2.87
N GLU A 2 10.55 34.57 2.94
CA GLU A 2 9.19 34.86 2.46
C GLU A 2 8.63 36.10 3.19
N THR A 3 7.94 36.95 2.44
CA THR A 3 7.32 38.15 3.02
C THR A 3 6.11 37.76 3.88
N GLU A 4 5.80 38.51 4.93
CA GLU A 4 4.62 38.24 5.80
C GLU A 4 3.32 38.11 5.01
N GLY A 5 3.16 38.87 3.92
CA GLY A 5 2.01 38.78 3.02
C GLY A 5 1.93 37.47 2.23
N GLU A 6 3.06 36.81 1.96
CA GLU A 6 3.12 35.53 1.24
C GLU A 6 2.72 34.36 2.16
N LYS A 7 3.08 34.45 3.45
CA LYS A 7 2.63 33.54 4.50
C LYS A 7 1.13 33.67 4.77
N ASP A 8 0.62 34.90 4.80
CA ASP A 8 -0.80 35.20 4.99
C ASP A 8 -1.65 34.71 3.80
N TYR A 9 -1.14 34.85 2.57
CA TYR A 9 -1.78 34.32 1.36
C TYR A 9 -1.79 32.78 1.28
N LYS A 10 -0.72 32.11 1.73
CA LYS A 10 -0.68 30.63 1.87
C LYS A 10 -1.67 30.14 2.95
N GLN A 11 -1.93 30.91 4.01
CA GLN A 11 -2.92 30.58 5.05
C GLN A 11 -4.37 30.74 4.59
N LEU A 12 -4.66 31.61 3.61
CA LEU A 12 -5.99 31.83 3.05
C LEU A 12 -6.49 30.70 2.10
N ARG A 13 -5.66 29.71 1.75
CA ARG A 13 -6.08 28.55 0.94
C ARG A 13 -6.53 27.38 1.81
N ASP A 14 -7.79 26.97 1.66
CA ASP A 14 -8.32 25.76 2.32
C ASP A 14 -7.65 24.46 1.83
N ARG A 15 -7.12 24.44 0.60
CA ARG A 15 -6.41 23.29 0.01
C ARG A 15 -4.90 23.42 0.18
N LEU A 16 -4.27 22.35 0.65
CA LEU A 16 -2.81 22.24 0.69
C LEU A 16 -2.23 22.30 -0.72
N THR A 17 -1.09 22.95 -0.84
CA THR A 17 -0.25 22.91 -2.04
C THR A 17 0.45 21.55 -2.15
N ALA A 18 0.94 21.20 -3.35
CA ALA A 18 1.72 19.98 -3.56
C ALA A 18 2.97 19.94 -2.68
N GLU A 19 3.61 21.09 -2.47
CA GLU A 19 4.73 21.30 -1.54
C GLU A 19 4.36 20.91 -0.12
N GLN A 20 3.31 21.50 0.46
CA GLN A 20 2.87 21.17 1.82
C GLN A 20 2.46 19.69 1.99
N ILE A 21 1.91 19.06 0.94
CA ILE A 21 1.62 17.62 0.95
C ILE A 21 2.94 16.84 1.00
N PHE A 22 3.90 17.21 0.16
CA PHE A 22 5.21 16.56 0.10
C PHE A 22 5.98 16.68 1.42
N GLU A 23 5.96 17.86 2.07
CA GLU A 23 6.59 18.04 3.39
C GLU A 23 6.02 17.07 4.43
N ARG A 24 4.70 16.91 4.47
CA ARG A 24 4.03 15.97 5.39
C ARG A 24 4.42 14.52 5.09
N ILE A 25 4.50 14.17 3.81
CA ILE A 25 4.95 12.86 3.35
C ILE A 25 6.38 12.58 3.84
N ILE A 26 7.30 13.55 3.73
CA ILE A 26 8.68 13.39 4.19
C ILE A 26 8.75 13.18 5.72
N VAL A 27 7.95 13.92 6.49
CA VAL A 27 7.90 13.76 7.96
C VAL A 27 7.38 12.37 8.34
N ASP A 28 6.26 11.95 7.77
CA ASP A 28 5.66 10.63 8.04
C ASP A 28 6.58 9.49 7.60
N ALA A 29 7.22 9.63 6.43
CA ALA A 29 8.18 8.66 5.94
C ALA A 29 9.37 8.47 6.90
N ASP A 30 9.88 9.56 7.47
CA ASP A 30 11.02 9.55 8.39
C ASP A 30 10.67 8.87 9.72
N GLU A 31 9.47 9.15 10.22
CA GLU A 31 8.93 8.46 11.40
C GLU A 31 8.79 6.96 11.14
N GLU A 32 8.20 6.58 9.99
CA GLU A 32 7.87 5.20 9.67
C GLU A 32 9.11 4.33 9.42
N ILE A 33 10.07 4.80 8.62
CA ILE A 33 11.33 4.08 8.34
C ILE A 33 12.21 3.93 9.59
N SER A 34 11.99 4.77 10.61
CA SER A 34 12.69 4.75 11.89
C SER A 34 12.01 3.89 12.96
N ARG A 35 10.85 3.29 12.66
CA ARG A 35 10.15 2.39 13.60
C ARG A 35 10.93 1.11 13.83
N SER A 36 10.69 0.48 14.98
CA SER A 36 11.34 -0.79 15.29
C SER A 36 10.86 -1.89 14.32
N PRO A 37 11.74 -2.80 13.87
CA PRO A 37 11.33 -3.90 12.98
C PRO A 37 10.17 -4.74 13.53
N ARG A 38 10.09 -4.88 14.86
CA ARG A 38 8.99 -5.58 15.52
C ARG A 38 7.66 -4.88 15.31
N GLU A 39 7.59 -3.57 15.51
CA GLU A 39 6.38 -2.79 15.30
C GLU A 39 5.92 -2.85 13.84
N LEU A 40 6.85 -2.66 12.90
CA LEU A 40 6.58 -2.75 11.46
C LEU A 40 6.01 -4.12 11.10
N PHE A 41 6.65 -5.21 11.54
CA PHE A 41 6.23 -6.56 11.22
C PHE A 41 4.84 -6.90 11.76
N PHE A 42 4.55 -6.59 13.04
CA PHE A 42 3.24 -6.91 13.62
C PHE A 42 2.12 -6.01 13.10
N SER A 43 2.42 -4.75 12.79
CA SER A 43 1.49 -3.87 12.07
C SER A 43 1.18 -4.43 10.67
N ALA A 44 2.20 -4.89 9.95
CA ALA A 44 2.06 -5.50 8.64
C ALA A 44 1.35 -6.85 8.67
N LEU A 45 1.58 -7.65 9.71
CA LEU A 45 0.84 -8.88 9.98
C LEU A 45 -0.65 -8.59 10.15
N ALA A 46 -0.99 -7.57 10.94
CA ALA A 46 -2.38 -7.15 11.14
C ALA A 46 -3.02 -6.64 9.84
N ALA A 47 -2.31 -5.85 9.04
CA ALA A 47 -2.77 -5.42 7.71
C ALA A 47 -3.05 -6.61 6.79
N GLY A 48 -2.11 -7.55 6.72
CA GLY A 48 -2.23 -8.78 5.93
C GLY A 48 -3.42 -9.63 6.35
N PHE A 49 -3.69 -9.75 7.66
CA PHE A 49 -4.86 -10.47 8.14
C PHE A 49 -6.15 -9.70 7.83
N ALA A 50 -6.18 -8.39 8.07
CA ALA A 50 -7.35 -7.53 7.85
C ALA A 50 -7.84 -7.52 6.40
N ILE A 51 -6.94 -7.67 5.42
CA ILE A 51 -7.32 -7.74 4.00
C ILE A 51 -8.25 -8.92 3.69
N THR A 52 -8.26 -9.93 4.55
CA THR A 52 -9.14 -11.10 4.45
C THR A 52 -10.61 -10.69 4.52
N ILE A 53 -10.94 -9.57 5.17
CA ILE A 53 -12.29 -8.99 5.17
C ILE A 53 -12.75 -8.69 3.75
N THR A 54 -11.87 -8.13 2.91
CA THR A 54 -12.16 -7.87 1.49
C THR A 54 -12.46 -9.16 0.74
N VAL A 55 -11.64 -10.20 0.90
CA VAL A 55 -11.84 -11.51 0.25
C VAL A 55 -13.12 -12.18 0.73
N LEU A 56 -13.34 -12.21 2.05
CA LEU A 56 -14.53 -12.75 2.71
C LEU A 56 -15.80 -12.14 2.13
N LEU A 57 -15.93 -10.82 2.19
CA LEU A 57 -17.13 -10.13 1.74
C LEU A 57 -17.34 -10.29 0.24
N TYR A 58 -16.28 -10.19 -0.55
CA TYR A 58 -16.38 -10.33 -1.99
C TYR A 58 -16.85 -11.73 -2.38
N VAL A 59 -16.30 -12.79 -1.79
CA VAL A 59 -16.74 -14.17 -2.04
C VAL A 59 -18.17 -14.36 -1.56
N THR A 60 -18.49 -14.11 -0.29
CA THR A 60 -19.81 -14.39 0.29
C THR A 60 -20.93 -13.64 -0.42
N VAL A 61 -20.73 -12.37 -0.77
CA VAL A 61 -21.73 -11.61 -1.53
C VAL A 61 -21.84 -12.12 -2.97
N THR A 62 -20.74 -12.52 -3.59
CA THR A 62 -20.80 -13.10 -4.94
C THR A 62 -21.53 -14.43 -4.94
N THR A 63 -21.36 -15.27 -3.92
CA THR A 63 -22.08 -16.53 -3.75
C THR A 63 -23.59 -16.30 -3.63
N THR A 64 -24.00 -15.34 -2.81
CA THR A 64 -25.42 -15.08 -2.52
C THR A 64 -26.15 -14.28 -3.59
N THR A 65 -25.45 -13.36 -4.27
CA THR A 65 -26.07 -12.41 -5.22
C THR A 65 -25.64 -12.60 -6.68
N GLY A 66 -24.67 -13.48 -6.94
CA GLY A 66 -24.13 -13.77 -8.26
C GLY A 66 -23.02 -12.84 -8.74
N LYS A 67 -22.25 -13.29 -9.73
CA LYS A 67 -21.07 -12.58 -10.30
C LYS A 67 -21.40 -11.23 -10.95
N GLY A 68 -22.63 -11.02 -11.39
CA GLY A 68 -23.08 -9.76 -11.99
C GLY A 68 -23.44 -8.66 -10.99
N SER A 69 -23.58 -9.00 -9.70
CA SER A 69 -24.00 -8.04 -8.67
C SER A 69 -22.93 -6.98 -8.42
N LEU A 70 -23.34 -5.71 -8.33
CA LEU A 70 -22.46 -4.63 -7.89
C LEU A 70 -22.19 -4.67 -6.38
N LEU A 71 -23.00 -5.40 -5.60
CA LEU A 71 -22.86 -5.44 -4.14
C LEU A 71 -21.51 -6.03 -3.71
N ARG A 72 -20.97 -7.00 -4.46
CA ARG A 72 -19.63 -7.56 -4.20
C ARG A 72 -18.55 -6.49 -4.31
N ALA A 73 -18.69 -5.57 -5.28
CA ALA A 73 -17.73 -4.49 -5.48
C ALA A 73 -17.89 -3.42 -4.40
N ILE A 74 -19.12 -3.09 -4.00
CA ILE A 74 -19.44 -2.11 -2.95
C ILE A 74 -18.83 -2.48 -1.60
N LEU A 75 -18.76 -3.77 -1.26
CA LEU A 75 -18.18 -4.21 0.03
C LEU A 75 -16.67 -4.48 -0.01
N TYR A 76 -16.07 -4.57 -1.19
CA TYR A 76 -14.64 -4.83 -1.38
C TYR A 76 -13.72 -3.84 -0.63
N PRO A 77 -13.99 -2.51 -0.59
CA PRO A 77 -13.09 -1.56 0.06
C PRO A 77 -12.97 -1.73 1.58
N LEU A 78 -13.85 -2.47 2.25
CA LEU A 78 -13.92 -2.48 3.71
C LEU A 78 -12.67 -3.01 4.40
N GLY A 79 -11.96 -3.97 3.80
CA GLY A 79 -10.66 -4.41 4.31
C GLY A 79 -9.60 -3.30 4.24
N PHE A 80 -9.54 -2.56 3.14
CA PHE A 80 -8.63 -1.41 2.98
C PHE A 80 -8.98 -0.26 3.92
N VAL A 81 -10.26 0.02 4.14
CA VAL A 81 -10.70 1.00 5.15
C VAL A 81 -10.17 0.61 6.53
N TYR A 82 -10.31 -0.67 6.91
CA TYR A 82 -9.83 -1.15 8.21
C TYR A 82 -8.31 -0.98 8.36
N ILE A 83 -7.55 -1.27 7.30
CA ILE A 83 -6.08 -1.15 7.28
C ILE A 83 -5.64 0.32 7.40
N ILE A 84 -6.11 1.18 6.50
CA ILE A 84 -5.65 2.57 6.40
C ILE A 84 -6.16 3.40 7.59
N MET A 85 -7.44 3.26 7.96
CA MET A 85 -7.95 3.96 9.15
C MET A 85 -7.39 3.39 10.46
N GLY A 86 -7.02 2.12 10.48
CA GLY A 86 -6.35 1.45 11.60
C GLY A 86 -4.86 1.75 11.72
N ASN A 87 -4.29 2.49 10.76
CA ASN A 87 -2.86 2.79 10.67
C ASN A 87 -1.97 1.54 10.65
N TYR A 88 -2.41 0.51 9.93
CA TYR A 88 -1.65 -0.72 9.75
C TYR A 88 -0.73 -0.65 8.52
N GLN A 89 0.41 -1.31 8.59
CA GLN A 89 1.43 -1.21 7.55
C GLN A 89 1.13 -2.10 6.34
N LEU A 90 0.73 -1.49 5.23
CA LEU A 90 0.57 -2.17 3.95
C LEU A 90 1.75 -1.88 3.03
N TYR A 91 2.31 -2.92 2.41
CA TYR A 91 3.46 -2.78 1.50
C TYR A 91 3.22 -1.74 0.39
N THR A 92 2.03 -1.76 -0.21
CA THR A 92 1.69 -0.91 -1.35
C THR A 92 1.55 0.57 -0.97
N GLU A 93 1.24 0.86 0.30
CA GLU A 93 1.20 2.24 0.81
C GLU A 93 2.61 2.83 1.00
N ASN A 94 3.58 1.96 1.26
CA ASN A 94 4.99 2.32 1.45
C ASN A 94 5.75 2.57 0.14
N THR A 95 5.04 2.75 -0.98
CA THR A 95 5.63 3.08 -2.29
C THR A 95 5.72 4.57 -2.56
N VAL A 96 5.08 5.41 -1.71
CA VAL A 96 5.17 6.89 -1.78
C VAL A 96 6.10 7.45 -0.71
N PRO A 97 5.80 7.35 0.61
CA PRO A 97 6.52 8.14 1.58
C PRO A 97 8.00 7.73 1.71
N PRO A 98 8.36 6.45 1.94
CA PRO A 98 9.76 6.05 2.03
C PRO A 98 10.56 6.28 0.74
N VAL A 99 9.91 6.21 -0.42
CA VAL A 99 10.57 6.43 -1.72
C VAL A 99 10.90 7.91 -1.92
N ALA A 100 10.07 8.82 -1.42
CA ALA A 100 10.38 10.25 -1.41
C ALA A 100 11.68 10.54 -0.64
N LEU A 101 11.92 9.88 0.49
CA LEU A 101 13.19 9.99 1.24
C LEU A 101 14.40 9.49 0.46
N ILE A 102 14.23 8.44 -0.36
CA ILE A 102 15.31 7.92 -1.21
C ILE A 102 15.64 8.91 -2.33
N ILE A 103 14.63 9.52 -2.95
CA ILE A 103 14.84 10.52 -4.00
C ILE A 103 15.58 11.74 -3.43
N GLU A 104 15.19 12.19 -2.22
CA GLU A 104 15.88 13.28 -1.51
C GLU A 104 17.22 12.87 -0.87
N ARG A 105 17.62 11.60 -0.96
CA ARG A 105 18.83 11.04 -0.33
C ARG A 105 18.88 11.29 1.18
N MET A 106 17.73 11.25 1.84
CA MET A 106 17.61 11.32 3.30
C MET A 106 17.69 9.94 3.94
N ALA A 107 17.24 8.90 3.23
CA ALA A 107 17.40 7.51 3.63
C ALA A 107 18.21 6.73 2.57
N SER A 108 18.73 5.58 2.95
CA SER A 108 19.52 4.71 2.07
C SER A 108 18.65 3.67 1.35
N VAL A 109 18.99 3.34 0.11
CA VAL A 109 18.29 2.34 -0.70
C VAL A 109 18.22 0.97 0.02
N PRO A 110 19.30 0.46 0.65
CA PRO A 110 19.21 -0.79 1.39
C PRO A 110 18.24 -0.73 2.57
N ALA A 111 18.16 0.39 3.29
CA ALA A 111 17.18 0.57 4.37
C ALA A 111 15.73 0.50 3.86
N LEU A 112 15.42 1.17 2.74
CA LEU A 112 14.12 1.07 2.07
C LEU A 112 13.79 -0.38 1.70
N LEU A 113 14.73 -1.08 1.05
CA LEU A 113 14.50 -2.46 0.62
C LEU A 113 14.29 -3.41 1.81
N ALA A 114 15.03 -3.23 2.91
CA ALA A 114 14.85 -4.02 4.12
C ALA A 114 13.46 -3.78 4.74
N MET A 115 13.03 -2.52 4.84
CA MET A 115 11.70 -2.15 5.31
C MET A 115 10.60 -2.76 4.43
N TRP A 116 10.73 -2.64 3.11
CA TRP A 116 9.80 -3.23 2.14
C TRP A 116 9.69 -4.74 2.28
N VAL A 117 10.81 -5.46 2.38
CA VAL A 117 10.81 -6.91 2.57
C VAL A 117 10.13 -7.27 3.89
N LEU A 118 10.44 -6.56 4.97
CA LEU A 118 9.86 -6.83 6.29
C LEU A 118 8.34 -6.64 6.31
N ILE A 119 7.84 -5.54 5.76
CA ILE A 119 6.40 -5.24 5.68
C ILE A 119 5.71 -6.23 4.74
N LEU A 120 6.29 -6.51 3.56
CA LEU A 120 5.73 -7.49 2.63
C LEU A 120 5.63 -8.88 3.29
N LEU A 121 6.68 -9.33 3.98
CA LEU A 121 6.64 -10.60 4.72
C LEU A 121 5.54 -10.62 5.78
N GLY A 122 5.40 -9.54 6.58
CA GLY A 122 4.30 -9.41 7.53
C GLY A 122 2.93 -9.51 6.85
N ASN A 123 2.72 -8.77 5.75
CA ASN A 123 1.49 -8.83 4.97
C ASN A 123 1.20 -10.23 4.43
N LEU A 124 2.21 -10.92 3.88
CA LEU A 124 2.05 -12.28 3.33
C LEU A 124 1.71 -13.30 4.42
N VAL A 125 2.36 -13.21 5.59
CA VAL A 125 2.07 -14.09 6.73
C VAL A 125 0.66 -13.83 7.27
N GLY A 126 0.25 -12.56 7.37
CA GLY A 126 -1.10 -12.18 7.80
C GLY A 126 -2.16 -12.67 6.81
N ALA A 127 -1.91 -12.49 5.52
CA ALA A 127 -2.77 -12.97 4.43
C ALA A 127 -2.90 -14.50 4.43
N ALA A 128 -1.81 -15.22 4.69
CA ALA A 128 -1.83 -16.67 4.87
C ALA A 128 -2.65 -17.06 6.12
N GLY A 129 -2.49 -16.37 7.26
CA GLY A 129 -3.30 -16.62 8.44
C GLY A 129 -4.80 -16.43 8.21
N GLY A 130 -5.17 -15.37 7.48
CA GLY A 130 -6.55 -15.12 7.09
C GLY A 130 -7.09 -16.14 6.09
N ALA A 131 -6.29 -16.51 5.08
CA ALA A 131 -6.65 -17.57 4.14
C ALA A 131 -6.84 -18.93 4.83
N ALA A 132 -6.03 -19.25 5.84
CA ALA A 132 -6.18 -20.45 6.65
C ALA A 132 -7.49 -20.43 7.45
N ALA A 133 -7.88 -19.28 8.01
CA ALA A 133 -9.17 -19.12 8.68
C ALA A 133 -10.34 -19.31 7.70
N LEU A 134 -10.22 -18.80 6.46
CA LEU A 134 -11.23 -19.02 5.41
C LEU A 134 -11.32 -20.49 4.97
N ALA A 135 -10.19 -21.17 4.82
CA ALA A 135 -10.11 -22.55 4.33
C ALA A 135 -10.48 -23.59 5.38
N PHE A 136 -9.97 -23.45 6.60
CA PHE A 136 -10.05 -24.48 7.65
C PHE A 136 -10.98 -24.10 8.80
N GLY A 137 -11.29 -22.82 8.98
CA GLY A 137 -12.11 -22.33 10.08
C GLY A 137 -13.62 -22.51 9.89
N GLY A 138 -14.06 -23.10 8.78
CA GLY A 138 -15.48 -23.24 8.44
C GLY A 138 -16.17 -21.93 8.02
N VAL A 139 -15.39 -20.86 7.78
CA VAL A 139 -15.92 -19.56 7.33
C VAL A 139 -16.47 -19.65 5.90
N PHE A 140 -15.75 -20.33 5.00
CA PHE A 140 -16.32 -20.76 3.73
C PHE A 140 -16.73 -22.22 3.81
N SER A 141 -17.96 -22.52 3.41
CA SER A 141 -18.47 -23.88 3.29
C SER A 141 -19.30 -24.02 2.01
N GLY A 142 -19.44 -25.23 1.45
CA GLY A 142 -20.28 -25.48 0.27
C GLY A 142 -20.05 -24.51 -0.90
N ALA A 143 -21.09 -23.74 -1.23
CA ALA A 143 -21.09 -22.81 -2.37
C ALA A 143 -20.06 -21.68 -2.23
N GLU A 144 -19.75 -21.21 -1.02
CA GLU A 144 -18.71 -20.21 -0.79
C GLU A 144 -17.31 -20.73 -1.16
N GLN A 145 -17.02 -22.02 -0.90
CA GLN A 145 -15.73 -22.60 -1.28
C GLN A 145 -15.59 -22.69 -2.80
N GLU A 146 -16.62 -23.18 -3.50
CA GLU A 146 -16.64 -23.23 -4.96
C GLU A 146 -16.49 -21.84 -5.58
N MET A 147 -17.14 -20.83 -4.99
CA MET A 147 -17.02 -19.45 -5.44
C MET A 147 -15.62 -18.88 -5.19
N ALA A 148 -15.03 -19.13 -4.01
CA ALA A 148 -13.66 -18.73 -3.69
C ALA A 148 -12.66 -19.33 -4.66
N ILE A 149 -12.77 -20.64 -4.97
CA ILE A 149 -11.97 -21.33 -5.98
C ILE A 149 -12.12 -20.66 -7.34
N SER A 150 -13.36 -20.39 -7.76
CA SER A 150 -13.64 -19.77 -9.06
C SER A 150 -13.03 -18.37 -9.17
N ILE A 151 -13.09 -17.57 -8.12
CA ILE A 151 -12.55 -16.20 -8.10
C ILE A 151 -11.03 -16.24 -8.13
N ALA A 152 -10.41 -16.93 -7.17
CA ALA A 152 -8.95 -17.00 -7.04
C ALA A 152 -8.28 -17.63 -8.27
N SER A 153 -8.91 -18.65 -8.88
CA SER A 153 -8.41 -19.29 -10.11
C SER A 153 -8.38 -18.34 -11.32
N THR A 154 -9.15 -17.26 -11.30
CA THR A 154 -9.14 -16.26 -12.40
C THR A 154 -7.79 -15.55 -12.47
N GLY A 155 -7.18 -15.27 -11.32
CA GLY A 155 -5.84 -14.69 -11.23
C GLY A 155 -4.77 -15.60 -11.85
N LEU A 156 -4.77 -16.88 -11.47
CA LEU A 156 -3.83 -17.89 -11.99
C LEU A 156 -3.96 -18.10 -13.51
N LYS A 157 -5.17 -17.95 -14.06
CA LYS A 157 -5.44 -18.09 -15.50
C LYS A 157 -5.10 -16.82 -16.30
N THR A 158 -4.82 -15.70 -15.62
CA THR A 158 -4.48 -14.44 -16.28
C THR A 158 -3.01 -14.45 -16.67
N GLY A 159 -2.71 -14.08 -17.91
CA GLY A 159 -1.32 -14.00 -18.39
C GLY A 159 -0.48 -12.98 -17.62
N VAL A 160 0.84 -13.22 -17.56
CA VAL A 160 1.81 -12.39 -16.81
C VAL A 160 1.76 -10.91 -17.20
N ILE A 161 1.68 -10.61 -18.50
CA ILE A 161 1.66 -9.22 -18.98
C ILE A 161 0.37 -8.50 -18.52
N PRO A 162 -0.85 -9.04 -18.73
CA PRO A 162 -2.06 -8.47 -18.14
C PRO A 162 -2.00 -8.33 -16.61
N LEU A 163 -1.44 -9.30 -15.88
CA LEU A 163 -1.28 -9.21 -14.42
C LEU A 163 -0.40 -8.01 -14.04
N LEU A 164 0.72 -7.81 -14.73
CA LEU A 164 1.62 -6.69 -14.50
C LEU A 164 0.92 -5.35 -14.69
N PHE A 165 0.19 -5.14 -15.79
CA PHE A 165 -0.51 -3.87 -16.05
C PHE A 165 -1.70 -3.65 -15.10
N LYS A 166 -2.49 -4.69 -14.84
CA LYS A 166 -3.57 -4.63 -13.84
C LYS A 166 -3.03 -4.32 -12.44
N GLY A 167 -1.90 -4.90 -12.09
CA GLY A 167 -1.14 -4.57 -10.89
C GLY A 167 -0.66 -3.12 -10.90
N ALA A 168 -0.11 -2.63 -12.01
CA ALA A 168 0.35 -1.24 -12.12
C ALA A 168 -0.77 -0.23 -11.88
N PHE A 169 -1.96 -0.45 -12.45
CA PHE A 169 -3.11 0.43 -12.19
C PHE A 169 -3.59 0.35 -10.73
N ALA A 170 -3.61 -0.84 -10.12
CA ALA A 170 -3.92 -0.97 -8.70
C ALA A 170 -2.88 -0.23 -7.83
N GLY A 171 -1.59 -0.38 -8.12
CA GLY A 171 -0.51 0.30 -7.41
C GLY A 171 -0.61 1.82 -7.52
N PHE A 172 -0.93 2.33 -8.71
CA PHE A 172 -1.20 3.74 -8.95
C PHE A 172 -2.36 4.26 -8.09
N ILE A 173 -3.46 3.50 -7.99
CA ILE A 173 -4.62 3.86 -7.16
C ILE A 173 -4.22 3.92 -5.68
N VAL A 174 -3.53 2.89 -5.17
CA VAL A 174 -3.11 2.86 -3.75
C VAL A 174 -2.17 4.02 -3.43
N ALA A 175 -1.14 4.23 -4.25
CA ALA A 175 -0.21 5.34 -4.06
C ALA A 175 -0.90 6.71 -4.16
N GLY A 176 -1.87 6.84 -5.08
CA GLY A 176 -2.72 8.02 -5.18
C GLY A 176 -3.54 8.27 -3.91
N VAL A 177 -4.11 7.23 -3.30
CA VAL A 177 -4.80 7.34 -2.02
C VAL A 177 -3.86 7.82 -0.93
N VAL A 178 -2.66 7.23 -0.82
CA VAL A 178 -1.65 7.66 0.17
C VAL A 178 -1.33 9.14 0.00
N TRP A 179 -1.01 9.57 -1.23
CA TRP A 179 -0.72 10.97 -1.51
C TRP A 179 -1.89 11.89 -1.13
N LEU A 180 -3.11 11.53 -1.53
CA LEU A 180 -4.29 12.34 -1.26
C LEU A 180 -4.65 12.34 0.23
N ASP A 181 -4.35 11.28 0.98
CA ASP A 181 -4.67 11.19 2.40
C ASP A 181 -3.95 12.28 3.22
N PHE A 182 -2.72 12.63 2.85
CA PHE A 182 -1.97 13.74 3.45
C PHE A 182 -2.61 15.12 3.24
N SER A 183 -3.49 15.23 2.23
CA SER A 183 -4.28 16.44 1.94
C SER A 183 -5.60 16.52 2.71
N VAL A 184 -6.08 15.39 3.24
CA VAL A 184 -7.38 15.28 3.90
C VAL A 184 -7.26 15.58 5.39
N ARG A 185 -8.21 16.35 5.93
CA ARG A 185 -8.24 16.75 7.36
C ARG A 185 -9.37 16.13 8.17
N SER A 186 -10.32 15.45 7.53
CA SER A 186 -11.52 14.92 8.17
C SER A 186 -11.61 13.41 8.00
N SER A 187 -11.90 12.70 9.10
CA SER A 187 -12.00 11.23 9.09
C SER A 187 -13.08 10.71 8.12
N ILE A 188 -14.18 11.44 7.93
CA ILE A 188 -15.22 11.05 6.96
C ILE A 188 -14.76 11.25 5.52
N ALA A 189 -13.99 12.31 5.25
CA ALA A 189 -13.41 12.55 3.93
C ALA A 189 -12.32 11.51 3.61
N ARG A 190 -11.53 11.11 4.62
CA ARG A 190 -10.53 10.04 4.51
C ARG A 190 -11.21 8.71 4.21
N PHE A 191 -12.24 8.36 4.97
CA PHE A 191 -13.07 7.19 4.69
C PHE A 191 -13.62 7.22 3.26
N ALA A 192 -14.20 8.34 2.82
CA ALA A 192 -14.77 8.47 1.48
C ALA A 192 -13.70 8.34 0.38
N LEU A 193 -12.53 8.97 0.56
CA LEU A 193 -11.39 8.85 -0.35
C LEU A 193 -10.97 7.38 -0.51
N ILE A 194 -10.69 6.70 0.60
CA ILE A 194 -10.29 5.30 0.62
C ILE A 194 -11.38 4.46 -0.04
N TYR A 195 -12.61 4.57 0.45
CA TYR A 195 -13.73 3.77 -0.03
C TYR A 195 -13.94 3.92 -1.53
N MET A 196 -14.04 5.16 -2.04
CA MET A 196 -14.27 5.42 -3.47
C MET A 196 -13.10 4.95 -4.35
N ALA A 197 -11.86 5.19 -3.92
CA ALA A 197 -10.70 4.77 -4.69
C ALA A 197 -10.62 3.24 -4.80
N PHE A 198 -10.85 2.51 -3.69
CA PHE A 198 -10.76 1.06 -3.68
C PHE A 198 -11.95 0.36 -4.37
N LEU A 199 -13.05 1.05 -4.69
CA LEU A 199 -14.08 0.52 -5.60
C LEU A 199 -13.51 0.26 -7.01
N ALA A 200 -12.49 1.00 -7.44
CA ALA A 200 -11.89 0.84 -8.75
C ALA A 200 -11.18 -0.52 -8.92
N ILE A 201 -10.73 -1.14 -7.82
CA ILE A 201 -10.06 -2.45 -7.87
C ILE A 201 -10.98 -3.56 -8.40
N PRO A 202 -12.12 -3.88 -7.75
CA PRO A 202 -13.03 -4.93 -8.23
C PRO A 202 -13.76 -4.53 -9.50
N LEU A 203 -14.05 -3.24 -9.73
CA LEU A 203 -14.75 -2.77 -10.92
C LEU A 203 -13.84 -2.79 -12.17
N GLY A 204 -12.55 -2.48 -12.01
CA GLY A 204 -11.55 -2.54 -13.07
C GLY A 204 -10.95 -3.94 -13.28
N ASN A 205 -11.35 -4.94 -12.49
CA ASN A 205 -10.72 -6.25 -12.44
C ASN A 205 -9.19 -6.16 -12.26
N LEU A 206 -8.76 -5.27 -11.36
CA LEU A 206 -7.36 -5.03 -11.02
C LEU A 206 -6.91 -5.97 -9.91
N TYR A 207 -5.59 -6.13 -9.76
CA TYR A 207 -5.02 -7.04 -8.77
C TYR A 207 -4.14 -6.29 -7.77
N HIS A 208 -4.37 -6.56 -6.49
CA HIS A 208 -3.60 -6.04 -5.38
C HIS A 208 -2.82 -7.18 -4.74
N VAL A 209 -1.51 -7.00 -4.57
CA VAL A 209 -0.58 -8.08 -4.18
C VAL A 209 -1.00 -8.81 -2.92
N VAL A 210 -1.48 -8.10 -1.89
CA VAL A 210 -1.87 -8.73 -0.63
C VAL A 210 -3.20 -9.49 -0.77
N VAL A 211 -4.14 -8.99 -1.57
CA VAL A 211 -5.41 -9.70 -1.86
C VAL A 211 -5.12 -10.96 -2.66
N SER A 212 -4.32 -10.84 -3.73
CA SER A 212 -3.87 -11.97 -4.56
C SER A 212 -3.10 -13.00 -3.74
N SER A 213 -2.37 -12.56 -2.72
CA SER A 213 -1.67 -13.47 -1.79
C SER A 213 -2.65 -14.25 -0.92
N THR A 214 -3.69 -13.62 -0.37
CA THR A 214 -4.77 -14.32 0.36
C THR A 214 -5.47 -15.34 -0.54
N GLU A 215 -5.78 -14.97 -1.79
CA GLU A 215 -6.39 -15.86 -2.79
C GLU A 215 -5.50 -17.06 -3.12
N VAL A 216 -4.20 -16.84 -3.37
CA VAL A 216 -3.24 -17.91 -3.64
C VAL A 216 -3.07 -18.83 -2.43
N MET A 217 -2.90 -18.27 -1.24
CA MET A 217 -2.75 -19.07 -0.02
C MET A 217 -4.00 -19.90 0.25
N TYR A 218 -5.20 -19.36 -0.03
CA TYR A 218 -6.44 -20.12 0.05
C TYR A 218 -6.39 -21.34 -0.89
N LEU A 219 -6.08 -21.14 -2.18
CA LEU A 219 -5.97 -22.25 -3.14
C LEU A 219 -4.91 -23.28 -2.76
N VAL A 220 -3.77 -22.85 -2.21
CA VAL A 220 -2.71 -23.74 -1.71
C VAL A 220 -3.23 -24.60 -0.56
N PHE A 221 -3.95 -24.02 0.39
CA PHE A 221 -4.45 -24.73 1.56
C PHE A 221 -5.52 -25.78 1.24
N ILE A 222 -6.32 -25.55 0.21
CA ILE A 222 -7.33 -26.51 -0.24
C ILE A 222 -6.81 -27.47 -1.33
N GLY A 223 -5.55 -27.36 -1.74
CA GLY A 223 -4.90 -28.28 -2.68
C GLY A 223 -5.15 -28.01 -4.16
N GLU A 224 -5.65 -26.84 -4.54
CA GLU A 224 -5.96 -26.46 -5.92
C GLU A 224 -4.75 -25.91 -6.70
N THR A 225 -3.69 -25.48 -6.00
CA THR A 225 -2.44 -25.05 -6.62
C THR A 225 -1.24 -25.26 -5.70
N THR A 226 -0.02 -25.18 -6.23
CA THR A 226 1.20 -25.18 -5.43
C THR A 226 1.59 -23.77 -5.03
N LEU A 227 2.26 -23.63 -3.88
CA LEU A 227 2.76 -22.32 -3.41
C LEU A 227 3.64 -21.65 -4.47
N VAL A 228 4.55 -22.41 -5.09
CA VAL A 228 5.45 -21.87 -6.12
C VAL A 228 4.67 -21.40 -7.34
N ALA A 229 3.72 -22.20 -7.84
CA ALA A 229 2.93 -21.82 -9.01
C ALA A 229 2.10 -20.55 -8.76
N GLY A 230 1.45 -20.44 -7.59
CA GLY A 230 0.67 -19.26 -7.26
C GLY A 230 1.53 -18.01 -6.99
N MET A 231 2.62 -18.15 -6.23
CA MET A 231 3.48 -17.02 -5.91
C MET A 231 4.21 -16.49 -7.15
N VAL A 232 4.75 -17.36 -8.01
CA VAL A 232 5.49 -16.94 -9.21
C VAL A 232 4.54 -16.57 -10.35
N GLY A 233 3.48 -17.36 -10.57
CA GLY A 233 2.58 -17.18 -11.70
C GLY A 233 1.56 -16.07 -11.53
N PHE A 234 1.24 -15.68 -10.27
CA PHE A 234 0.21 -14.69 -9.99
C PHE A 234 0.68 -13.57 -9.04
N VAL A 235 1.17 -13.88 -7.85
CA VAL A 235 1.51 -12.84 -6.85
C VAL A 235 2.68 -11.96 -7.31
N LEU A 236 3.76 -12.56 -7.83
CA LEU A 236 4.97 -11.83 -8.21
C LEU A 236 4.73 -10.83 -9.36
N PRO A 237 4.05 -11.17 -10.47
CA PRO A 237 3.69 -10.20 -11.50
C PRO A 237 2.85 -9.04 -10.95
N VAL A 238 1.92 -9.32 -10.04
CA VAL A 238 1.08 -8.31 -9.39
C VAL A 238 1.90 -7.43 -8.46
N LEU A 239 2.81 -7.99 -7.67
CA LEU A 239 3.76 -7.27 -6.82
C LEU A 239 4.57 -6.27 -7.66
N VAL A 240 5.22 -6.77 -8.72
CA VAL A 240 6.01 -5.92 -9.63
C VAL A 240 5.16 -4.82 -10.24
N GLY A 241 3.96 -5.16 -10.71
CA GLY A 241 2.98 -4.19 -11.20
C GLY A 241 2.68 -3.13 -10.16
N ASN A 242 2.21 -3.52 -8.96
CA ASN A 242 1.86 -2.60 -7.88
C ASN A 242 3.03 -1.66 -7.52
N THR A 243 4.25 -2.18 -7.39
CA THR A 243 5.45 -1.37 -7.10
C THR A 243 5.72 -0.36 -8.22
N LEU A 244 5.70 -0.78 -9.49
CA LEU A 244 5.90 0.13 -10.63
C LEU A 244 4.82 1.22 -10.69
N GLY A 245 3.57 0.84 -10.47
CA GLY A 245 2.44 1.76 -10.43
C GLY A 245 2.57 2.82 -9.35
N GLY A 246 2.94 2.41 -8.13
CA GLY A 246 3.11 3.35 -7.03
C GLY A 246 4.31 4.26 -7.19
N VAL A 247 5.49 3.68 -7.44
CA VAL A 247 6.75 4.43 -7.53
C VAL A 247 6.78 5.34 -8.74
N VAL A 248 6.53 4.80 -9.94
CA VAL A 248 6.76 5.55 -11.19
C VAL A 248 5.61 6.52 -11.47
N LEU A 249 4.36 6.06 -11.37
CA LEU A 249 3.23 6.88 -11.83
C LEU A 249 2.84 7.95 -10.82
N VAL A 250 3.09 7.73 -9.52
CA VAL A 250 2.71 8.68 -8.46
C VAL A 250 3.95 9.33 -7.85
N THR A 251 4.83 8.56 -7.21
CA THR A 251 5.91 9.16 -6.41
C THR A 251 6.84 10.00 -7.26
N ILE A 252 7.33 9.47 -8.38
CA ILE A 252 8.22 10.20 -9.29
C ILE A 252 7.49 11.39 -9.93
N THR A 253 6.27 11.19 -10.44
CA THR A 253 5.49 12.26 -11.09
C THR A 253 5.21 13.42 -10.14
N ASN A 254 4.79 13.14 -8.90
CA ASN A 254 4.47 14.17 -7.92
C ASN A 254 5.72 14.83 -7.34
N TYR A 255 6.82 14.08 -7.22
CA TYR A 255 8.12 14.65 -6.86
C TYR A 255 8.53 15.74 -7.85
N PHE A 256 8.48 15.45 -9.16
CA PHE A 256 8.88 16.42 -10.19
C PHE A 256 7.89 17.60 -10.38
N GLN A 257 6.71 17.55 -9.77
CA GLN A 257 5.77 18.69 -9.71
C GLN A 257 6.04 19.63 -8.54
N THR A 258 6.92 19.25 -7.59
CA THR A 258 7.20 19.99 -6.37
C THR A 258 8.62 20.55 -6.45
N PRO A 259 8.86 21.85 -6.17
CA PRO A 259 10.23 22.35 -6.00
C PRO A 259 10.89 21.55 -4.86
N GLY A 260 12.09 21.01 -5.10
CA GLY A 260 12.70 20.00 -4.22
C GLY A 260 12.84 20.48 -2.77
N TYR A 261 12.31 19.71 -1.82
CA TYR A 261 12.28 20.01 -0.38
C TYR A 261 13.66 20.33 0.22
N LEU A 262 14.75 19.82 -0.38
CA LEU A 262 16.11 20.04 0.12
C LEU A 262 16.91 21.11 -0.63
N GLU A 263 16.33 21.88 -1.55
CA GLU A 263 16.98 23.14 -1.97
C GLU A 263 17.19 24.07 -0.76
N GLU A 264 16.33 23.94 0.26
CA GLU A 264 16.41 24.73 1.50
C GLU A 264 17.25 24.08 2.63
N ASN A 265 17.58 22.77 2.58
CA ASN A 265 18.30 22.06 3.65
C ASN A 265 19.34 21.01 3.14
N PRO A 266 20.37 21.41 2.39
CA PRO A 266 21.30 20.49 1.72
C PRO A 266 22.20 19.66 2.66
N SER A 267 22.40 20.08 3.92
CA SER A 267 23.23 19.38 4.90
C SER A 267 22.69 18.02 5.35
N ARG A 268 21.43 17.71 5.02
CA ARG A 268 20.75 16.46 5.39
C ARG A 268 20.87 15.36 4.33
N ARG A 269 21.54 15.62 3.20
CA ARG A 269 21.70 14.64 2.11
C ARG A 269 22.86 13.68 2.40
N LEU A 270 22.57 12.39 2.42
CA LEU A 270 23.57 11.33 2.44
C LEU A 270 24.49 11.45 1.22
N SER A 271 25.78 11.13 1.35
CA SER A 271 26.67 10.96 0.20
C SER A 271 26.16 9.85 -0.74
N VAL A 272 26.59 9.84 -2.01
CA VAL A 272 26.08 8.84 -2.99
C VAL A 272 26.38 7.41 -2.51
N ARG A 273 27.53 7.24 -1.86
CA ARG A 273 27.96 5.97 -1.29
C ARG A 273 27.09 5.55 -0.10
N GLU A 274 26.80 6.48 0.82
CA GLU A 274 25.91 6.19 1.97
C GLU A 274 24.49 5.92 1.50
N TRP A 275 23.98 6.71 0.57
CA TRP A 275 22.67 6.51 -0.04
C TRP A 275 22.54 5.14 -0.70
N ALA A 276 23.54 4.70 -1.47
CA ALA A 276 23.47 3.44 -2.21
C ALA A 276 23.76 2.19 -1.36
N ALA A 277 24.58 2.29 -0.31
CA ALA A 277 25.16 1.12 0.35
C ALA A 277 25.17 1.14 1.89
N SER A 278 24.65 2.18 2.55
CA SER A 278 24.51 2.19 4.02
C SER A 278 23.16 1.61 4.47
N TRP A 279 22.95 1.56 5.79
CA TRP A 279 21.68 1.22 6.43
C TRP A 279 21.04 2.44 7.11
N ASN A 280 21.37 3.65 6.66
CA ASN A 280 20.84 4.87 7.24
C ASN A 280 19.34 5.00 6.92
N THR A 281 18.51 5.18 7.95
CA THR A 281 17.06 5.23 7.85
C THR A 281 16.48 6.63 7.74
N GLY A 282 17.16 7.70 8.16
CA GLY A 282 16.60 9.04 7.96
C GLY A 282 16.76 10.05 9.10
N ARG A 283 17.02 9.65 10.36
CA ARG A 283 17.58 10.57 11.37
C ARG A 283 17.95 9.99 12.74
N ASN A 284 18.83 10.74 13.42
CA ASN A 284 18.94 10.78 14.89
C ASN A 284 17.86 11.79 15.39
N LYS A 285 16.93 11.36 16.25
CA LYS A 285 15.70 12.11 16.63
C LYS A 285 15.90 13.54 17.17
N GLN A 286 17.11 13.88 17.62
CA GLN A 286 17.44 15.19 18.22
C GLN A 286 17.51 16.36 17.21
N GLU A 287 17.59 16.10 15.90
CA GLU A 287 17.82 17.15 14.89
C GLU A 287 16.54 17.66 14.17
N LEU A 288 15.38 17.04 14.40
CA LEU A 288 14.09 17.47 13.80
C LEU A 288 13.42 18.60 14.58
N PHE A 289 13.39 18.44 15.90
CA PHE A 289 12.83 19.38 16.83
C PHE A 289 14.02 19.87 17.65
N GLY A 290 14.64 20.97 17.22
CA GLY A 290 15.78 21.53 17.94
C GLY A 290 15.42 21.82 19.39
N GLU A 291 15.71 20.89 20.30
CA GLU A 291 15.88 21.21 21.71
C GLU A 291 17.16 22.03 21.79
N ARG A 292 16.99 23.34 21.94
CA ARG A 292 17.99 24.21 22.54
C ARG A 292 17.98 23.99 24.05
#